data_AF-A0A8K0KD93-F1
#
_entry.id   AF-A0A8K0KD93-F1
#
_cell.length_a   1.000
_cell.length_b   1.000
_cell.length_c   1.000
_cell.angle_alpha   90.00
_cell.angle_beta   90.00
_cell.angle_gamma   90.00
#
_symmetry.space_group_name_H-M   'P 1'
#
loop_
_entity.id
_entity.type
_entity.pdbx_description
1 polymer ?
#
loop_
_entity_poly.entity_id
_entity_poly.type
_entity_poly.pdbx_seq_one_letter_code
_entity_poly.pdbx_strand_id
1 'polypeptide(L)'
;MDISAFSVDNFDVKEWINDTLKNVESQDNLENVLSSLVMKLQLYVQQVNSALEDTSQQVLQNLPRVVRDTETLQREAVILGEKMKIVKQEISKAEQDAGQSMVMPERLDRLKTKMLTAKQALHEADNWTALSADLEEVFESGDMEKIASKLVSMQQSLNILAHAPDSEDRKLQLEELKNRLEALASPPLVQALTSSSLEDTRRFVRIFKDMDRLDRLPEYYHKCHRNFLLQKWLNLIESEQEDGMANLMHKFHDLLISNWDEQAKWCAKAFNPLPPGPTLVRIYVDVLGGRGGTKEPGPAECVDAALRRLPPHEHLAFLLRLMESTSRFCTDLSAAISRTCKDCIPPDELLLSLACAIHSPFVSHIARYAQLEQSVLFHQLSNVRSSGEDVSDSLHSLAHSIPRIISMADEAHQRCLKFTHGCAFPGLISALEAFFENDVRQFSALLTKMKISKVDQEDWNVFQLCLTLLQSVGDLFNHLKDLDGELTQSLLINAKELILTVDEKKDPFIRYDLLLLSTSGQNELKKLMETTQQ
;
A
#
# COMPACT_ATOMS: atom_id res chain seq x y z
N MET A 1 -12.85 -39.10 -84.49
CA MET A 1 -12.08 -37.91 -84.89
C MET A 1 -12.41 -36.83 -83.89
N ASP A 2 -11.40 -36.25 -83.26
CA ASP A 2 -11.58 -35.11 -82.36
C ASP A 2 -11.80 -33.84 -83.18
N ILE A 3 -12.96 -33.20 -83.02
CA ILE A 3 -13.42 -32.06 -83.84
C ILE A 3 -12.66 -30.76 -83.48
N SER A 4 -12.03 -30.72 -82.30
CA SER A 4 -11.21 -29.61 -81.82
C SER A 4 -9.92 -29.39 -82.64
N ALA A 5 -9.45 -30.38 -83.40
CA ALA A 5 -8.28 -30.25 -84.26
C ALA A 5 -8.54 -29.33 -85.47
N PHE A 6 -9.78 -29.28 -85.98
CA PHE A 6 -10.16 -28.43 -87.13
C PHE A 6 -10.41 -26.97 -86.76
N SER A 7 -10.54 -26.67 -85.47
CA SER A 7 -10.74 -25.31 -84.95
C SER A 7 -9.43 -24.59 -84.58
N VAL A 8 -8.27 -25.17 -84.89
CA VAL A 8 -6.95 -24.57 -84.64
C VAL A 8 -6.51 -23.79 -85.89
N ASP A 9 -6.10 -22.52 -85.74
CA ASP A 9 -5.77 -21.62 -86.85
C ASP A 9 -4.62 -22.11 -87.77
N ASN A 10 -3.77 -23.01 -87.29
CA ASN A 10 -2.62 -23.59 -88.01
C ASN A 10 -2.82 -25.06 -88.43
N PHE A 11 -4.06 -25.47 -88.71
CA PHE A 11 -4.34 -26.85 -89.12
C PHE A 11 -3.74 -27.19 -90.51
N ASP A 12 -2.74 -28.07 -90.56
CA ASP A 12 -2.18 -28.59 -91.81
C ASP A 12 -2.93 -29.85 -92.27
N VAL A 13 -3.75 -29.68 -93.29
CA VAL A 13 -4.54 -30.73 -93.93
C VAL A 13 -3.65 -31.87 -94.43
N LYS A 14 -2.45 -31.59 -94.94
CA LYS A 14 -1.57 -32.62 -95.52
C LYS A 14 -0.96 -33.49 -94.43
N GLU A 15 -0.51 -32.89 -93.33
CA GLU A 15 0.07 -33.61 -92.20
C GLU A 15 -0.98 -34.51 -91.54
N TRP A 16 -2.21 -33.98 -91.36
CA TRP A 16 -3.33 -34.73 -90.82
C TRP A 16 -3.76 -35.92 -91.71
N ILE A 17 -3.85 -35.73 -93.03
CA ILE A 17 -4.14 -36.81 -93.98
C ILE A 17 -3.04 -37.88 -93.92
N ASN A 18 -1.77 -37.48 -93.88
CA ASN A 18 -0.65 -38.41 -93.82
C ASN A 18 -0.64 -39.24 -92.53
N ASP A 19 -0.93 -38.63 -91.38
CA ASP A 19 -1.00 -39.36 -90.10
C ASP A 19 -2.21 -40.28 -89.97
N THR A 20 -3.35 -39.90 -90.55
CA THR A 20 -4.53 -40.78 -90.60
C THR A 20 -4.36 -41.95 -91.56
N LEU A 21 -3.57 -41.79 -92.63
CA LEU A 21 -3.28 -42.85 -93.62
C LEU A 21 -2.10 -43.75 -93.24
N LYS A 22 -1.19 -43.33 -92.36
CA LYS A 22 -0.09 -44.19 -91.84
C LYS A 22 -0.58 -45.50 -91.21
N ASN A 23 -1.81 -45.53 -90.69
CA ASN A 23 -2.37 -46.69 -89.99
C ASN A 23 -3.01 -47.74 -90.93
N VAL A 24 -2.87 -47.63 -92.25
CA VAL A 24 -3.49 -48.54 -93.24
C VAL A 24 -2.41 -49.25 -94.07
N GLU A 25 -2.14 -50.53 -93.76
CA GLU A 25 -1.01 -51.29 -94.34
C GLU A 25 -1.31 -52.03 -95.66
N SER A 26 -2.48 -51.82 -96.29
CA SER A 26 -2.84 -52.48 -97.56
C SER A 26 -3.58 -51.53 -98.52
N GLN A 27 -3.12 -51.45 -99.78
CA GLN A 27 -3.64 -50.50 -100.78
C GLN A 27 -5.15 -50.63 -101.05
N ASP A 28 -5.71 -51.85 -101.03
CA ASP A 28 -7.16 -52.06 -101.23
C ASP A 28 -8.04 -51.58 -100.05
N ASN A 29 -7.46 -51.48 -98.85
CA ASN A 29 -8.17 -50.92 -97.69
C ASN A 29 -8.09 -49.38 -97.65
N LEU A 30 -7.14 -48.79 -98.37
CA LEU A 30 -6.93 -47.33 -98.40
C LEU A 30 -8.15 -46.61 -98.99
N GLU A 31 -8.66 -47.06 -100.14
CA GLU A 31 -9.83 -46.43 -100.79
C GLU A 31 -11.12 -46.56 -99.94
N ASN A 32 -11.30 -47.71 -99.28
CA ASN A 32 -12.44 -47.94 -98.38
C ASN A 32 -12.36 -47.06 -97.11
N VAL A 33 -11.16 -46.90 -96.53
CA VAL A 33 -10.97 -46.00 -95.39
C VAL A 33 -11.14 -44.55 -95.81
N LEU A 34 -10.57 -44.13 -96.95
CA LEU A 34 -10.67 -42.75 -97.48
C LEU A 34 -12.13 -42.39 -97.79
N SER A 35 -12.88 -43.28 -98.45
CA SER A 35 -14.29 -43.08 -98.73
C SER A 35 -15.14 -43.00 -97.45
N SER A 36 -14.86 -43.84 -96.45
CA SER A 36 -15.53 -43.75 -95.15
C SER A 36 -15.21 -42.46 -94.38
N LEU A 37 -13.98 -41.96 -94.51
CA LEU A 37 -13.51 -40.71 -93.90
C LEU A 37 -14.17 -39.50 -94.56
N VAL A 38 -14.22 -39.49 -95.90
CA VAL A 38 -14.92 -38.48 -96.70
C VAL A 38 -16.41 -38.48 -96.36
N MET A 39 -17.04 -39.66 -96.27
CA MET A 39 -18.45 -39.76 -95.89
C MET A 39 -18.70 -39.23 -94.47
N LYS A 40 -17.83 -39.54 -93.51
CA LYS A 40 -17.92 -38.97 -92.15
C LYS A 40 -17.74 -37.45 -92.16
N LEU A 41 -16.74 -36.93 -92.88
CA LEU A 41 -16.53 -35.49 -93.02
C LEU A 41 -17.73 -34.80 -93.69
N GLN A 42 -18.33 -35.40 -94.71
CA GLN A 42 -19.55 -34.89 -95.35
C GLN A 42 -20.73 -34.86 -94.37
N LEU A 43 -20.94 -35.91 -93.58
CA LEU A 43 -21.97 -35.92 -92.54
C LEU A 43 -21.70 -34.85 -91.47
N TYR A 44 -20.44 -34.63 -91.09
CA TYR A 44 -20.08 -33.57 -90.14
C TYR A 44 -20.30 -32.17 -90.72
N VAL A 45 -19.91 -31.92 -91.96
CA VAL A 45 -20.20 -30.64 -92.66
C VAL A 45 -21.71 -30.42 -92.71
N GLN A 46 -22.50 -31.46 -93.00
CA GLN A 46 -23.95 -31.36 -93.00
C GLN A 46 -24.53 -31.08 -91.60
N GLN A 47 -24.01 -31.73 -90.55
CA GLN A 47 -24.43 -31.49 -89.17
C GLN A 47 -24.07 -30.09 -88.68
N VAL A 48 -22.85 -29.61 -88.97
CA VAL A 48 -22.42 -28.25 -88.61
C VAL A 48 -23.24 -27.21 -89.36
N ASN A 49 -23.47 -27.40 -90.66
CA ASN A 49 -24.31 -26.49 -91.43
C ASN A 49 -25.75 -26.49 -90.92
N SER A 50 -26.32 -27.65 -90.61
CA SER A 50 -27.67 -27.74 -90.01
C SER A 50 -27.74 -27.02 -88.66
N ALA A 51 -26.77 -27.25 -87.76
CA ALA A 51 -26.74 -26.60 -86.46
C ALA A 51 -26.51 -25.08 -86.58
N LEU A 52 -25.69 -24.65 -87.53
CA LEU A 52 -25.49 -23.23 -87.82
C LEU A 52 -26.76 -22.59 -88.40
N GLU A 53 -27.46 -23.28 -89.28
CA GLU A 53 -28.73 -22.82 -89.85
C GLU A 53 -29.81 -22.71 -88.77
N ASP A 54 -29.95 -23.73 -87.90
CA ASP A 54 -30.90 -23.75 -86.79
C ASP A 54 -30.63 -22.61 -85.79
N THR A 55 -29.35 -22.41 -85.42
CA THR A 55 -28.95 -21.32 -84.52
C THR A 55 -29.09 -19.96 -85.17
N SER A 56 -28.72 -19.80 -86.44
CA SER A 56 -28.91 -18.57 -87.21
C SER A 56 -30.39 -18.20 -87.30
N GLN A 57 -31.25 -19.19 -87.57
CA GLN A 57 -32.69 -18.97 -87.66
C GLN A 57 -33.30 -18.60 -86.30
N GLN A 58 -32.86 -19.24 -85.20
CA GLN A 58 -33.24 -18.83 -83.84
C GLN A 58 -32.77 -17.41 -83.50
N VAL A 59 -31.55 -17.03 -83.88
CA VAL A 59 -31.03 -15.68 -83.67
C VAL A 59 -31.87 -14.69 -84.48
N LEU A 60 -32.12 -14.95 -85.76
CA LEU A 60 -32.93 -14.08 -86.63
C LEU A 60 -34.38 -13.92 -86.13
N GLN A 61 -34.97 -14.97 -85.54
CA GLN A 61 -36.30 -14.91 -84.96
C GLN A 61 -36.35 -14.10 -83.66
N ASN A 62 -35.31 -14.21 -82.82
CA ASN A 62 -35.27 -13.56 -81.51
C ASN A 62 -34.72 -12.13 -81.55
N LEU A 63 -33.88 -11.78 -82.52
CA LEU A 63 -33.25 -10.46 -82.64
C LEU A 63 -34.28 -9.30 -82.63
N PRO A 64 -35.39 -9.34 -83.41
CA PRO A 64 -36.35 -8.24 -83.45
C PRO A 64 -37.09 -8.04 -82.12
N ARG A 65 -37.23 -9.10 -81.32
CA ARG A 65 -37.80 -9.03 -79.97
C ARG A 65 -36.81 -8.38 -79.01
N VAL A 66 -35.55 -8.81 -79.03
CA VAL A 66 -34.48 -8.23 -78.18
C VAL A 66 -34.27 -6.75 -78.50
N VAL A 67 -34.29 -6.37 -79.79
CA VAL A 67 -34.18 -4.95 -80.19
C VAL A 67 -35.37 -4.15 -79.67
N ARG A 68 -36.60 -4.64 -79.81
CA ARG A 68 -37.79 -3.97 -79.26
C ARG A 68 -37.74 -3.85 -77.75
N ASP A 69 -37.37 -4.92 -77.05
CA ASP A 69 -37.27 -4.94 -75.59
C ASP A 69 -36.17 -3.96 -75.12
N THR A 70 -35.07 -3.85 -75.86
CA THR A 70 -33.98 -2.89 -75.58
C THR A 70 -34.43 -1.45 -75.79
N GLU A 71 -35.18 -1.16 -76.87
CA GLU A 71 -35.73 0.17 -77.12
C GLU A 71 -36.78 0.58 -76.09
N THR A 72 -37.63 -0.36 -75.64
CA THR A 72 -38.60 -0.10 -74.57
C THR A 72 -37.88 0.16 -73.25
N LEU A 73 -36.85 -0.61 -72.94
CA LEU A 73 -36.06 -0.44 -71.71
C LEU A 73 -35.28 0.87 -71.74
N GLN A 74 -34.78 1.29 -72.91
CA GLN A 74 -34.17 2.61 -73.09
C GLN A 74 -35.19 3.74 -72.84
N ARG A 75 -36.40 3.65 -73.40
CA ARG A 75 -37.45 4.64 -73.18
C ARG A 75 -37.89 4.70 -71.72
N GLU A 76 -38.07 3.54 -71.08
CA GLU A 76 -38.42 3.47 -69.66
C GLU A 76 -37.30 4.02 -68.77
N ALA A 77 -36.03 3.77 -69.09
CA ALA A 77 -34.89 4.32 -68.35
C ALA A 77 -34.81 5.85 -68.48
N VAL A 78 -35.12 6.41 -69.65
CA VAL A 78 -35.19 7.88 -69.83
C VAL A 78 -36.33 8.47 -69.01
N ILE A 79 -37.53 7.88 -69.08
CA ILE A 79 -38.69 8.32 -68.28
C ILE A 79 -38.39 8.20 -66.78
N LEU A 80 -37.74 7.12 -66.35
CA LEU A 80 -37.34 6.94 -64.96
C LEU A 80 -36.30 7.98 -64.55
N GLY A 81 -35.33 8.30 -65.42
CA GLY A 81 -34.35 9.36 -65.18
C GLY A 81 -34.99 10.73 -65.02
N GLU A 82 -35.99 11.05 -65.83
CA GLU A 82 -36.78 12.28 -65.69
C GLU A 82 -37.60 12.30 -64.40
N LYS A 83 -38.31 11.20 -64.09
CA LYS A 83 -39.04 11.07 -62.82
C LYS A 83 -38.12 11.16 -61.62
N MET A 84 -36.93 10.57 -61.67
CA MET A 84 -35.97 10.60 -60.57
C MET A 84 -35.36 11.99 -60.39
N LYS A 85 -35.20 12.78 -61.47
CA LYS A 85 -34.87 14.21 -61.37
C LYS A 85 -35.99 15.02 -60.71
N ILE A 86 -37.25 14.75 -61.06
CA ILE A 86 -38.41 15.40 -60.44
C ILE A 86 -38.48 15.03 -58.96
N VAL A 87 -38.40 13.75 -58.62
CA VAL A 87 -38.38 13.26 -57.23
C VAL A 87 -37.21 13.86 -56.45
N LYS A 88 -36.01 13.96 -57.05
CA LYS A 88 -34.87 14.64 -56.41
C LYS A 88 -35.16 16.11 -56.12
N GLN A 89 -35.81 16.81 -57.05
CA GLN A 89 -36.21 18.21 -56.86
C GLN A 89 -37.28 18.34 -55.77
N GLU A 90 -38.27 17.46 -55.76
CA GLU A 90 -39.31 17.41 -54.72
C GLU A 90 -38.72 17.08 -53.35
N ILE A 91 -37.78 16.14 -53.25
CA ILE A 91 -37.06 15.83 -52.01
C ILE A 91 -36.27 17.05 -51.56
N SER A 92 -35.53 17.72 -52.44
CA SER A 92 -34.76 18.92 -52.06
C SER A 92 -35.64 20.08 -51.59
N LYS A 93 -36.82 20.26 -52.22
CA LYS A 93 -37.82 21.22 -51.75
C LYS A 93 -38.40 20.80 -50.41
N ALA A 94 -38.76 19.53 -50.26
CA ALA A 94 -39.28 18.99 -49.01
C ALA A 94 -38.26 19.08 -47.86
N GLU A 95 -36.97 18.85 -48.11
CA GLU A 95 -35.90 19.04 -47.13
C GLU A 95 -35.73 20.52 -46.75
N GLN A 96 -35.83 21.43 -47.71
CA GLN A 96 -35.74 22.87 -47.45
C GLN A 96 -36.96 23.39 -46.67
N ASP A 97 -38.16 22.94 -47.04
CA ASP A 97 -39.43 23.28 -46.38
C ASP A 97 -39.54 22.62 -45.00
N ALA A 98 -39.08 21.37 -44.86
CA ALA A 98 -38.99 20.67 -43.57
C ALA A 98 -37.91 21.29 -42.68
N GLY A 99 -36.76 21.70 -43.23
CA GLY A 99 -35.70 22.39 -42.50
C GLY A 99 -36.18 23.72 -41.91
N GLN A 100 -36.89 24.53 -42.70
CA GLN A 100 -37.53 25.76 -42.21
C GLN A 100 -38.64 25.47 -41.18
N SER A 101 -39.40 24.39 -41.39
CA SER A 101 -40.43 23.93 -40.46
C SER A 101 -39.87 23.30 -39.20
N MET A 102 -38.59 22.87 -39.17
CA MET A 102 -37.92 22.24 -38.02
C MET A 102 -37.32 23.26 -37.04
N VAL A 103 -37.00 24.47 -37.52
CA VAL A 103 -36.51 25.57 -36.67
C VAL A 103 -37.55 26.01 -35.63
N MET A 104 -38.84 25.99 -35.98
CA MET A 104 -39.91 26.39 -35.06
C MET A 104 -40.12 25.39 -33.91
N PRO A 105 -40.26 24.07 -34.15
CA PRO A 105 -40.26 23.04 -33.11
C PRO A 105 -39.00 23.07 -32.25
N GLU A 106 -37.81 23.26 -32.82
CA GLU A 106 -36.57 23.34 -32.04
C GLU A 106 -36.55 24.59 -31.13
N ARG A 107 -37.01 25.73 -31.64
CA ARG A 107 -37.14 26.96 -30.84
C ARG A 107 -38.21 26.79 -29.74
N LEU A 108 -39.33 26.14 -30.05
CA LEU A 108 -40.39 25.85 -29.11
C LEU A 108 -39.90 24.88 -28.02
N ASP A 109 -39.15 23.85 -28.39
CA ASP A 109 -38.57 22.90 -27.45
C ASP A 109 -37.58 23.61 -26.54
N ARG A 110 -36.62 24.38 -27.08
CA ARG A 110 -35.70 25.21 -26.28
C ARG A 110 -36.43 26.15 -25.31
N LEU A 111 -37.51 26.80 -25.75
CA LEU A 111 -38.33 27.65 -24.89
C LEU A 111 -39.03 26.83 -23.80
N LYS A 112 -39.59 25.67 -24.17
CA LYS A 112 -40.23 24.74 -23.23
C LYS A 112 -39.23 24.22 -22.20
N THR A 113 -38.02 23.81 -22.59
CA THR A 113 -36.99 23.35 -21.66
C THR A 113 -36.61 24.48 -20.71
N LYS A 114 -36.34 25.69 -21.22
CA LYS A 114 -36.02 26.87 -20.39
C LYS A 114 -37.15 27.24 -19.43
N MET A 115 -38.39 27.17 -19.89
CA MET A 115 -39.57 27.45 -19.08
C MET A 115 -39.76 26.39 -17.99
N LEU A 116 -39.54 25.11 -18.31
CA LEU A 116 -39.60 24.02 -17.34
C LEU A 116 -38.50 24.15 -16.28
N THR A 117 -37.26 24.45 -16.68
CA THR A 117 -36.15 24.69 -15.74
C THR A 117 -36.40 25.92 -14.88
N ALA A 118 -36.94 27.00 -15.45
CA ALA A 118 -37.27 28.22 -14.69
C ALA A 118 -38.44 27.97 -13.71
N LYS A 119 -39.48 27.24 -14.13
CA LYS A 119 -40.58 26.83 -13.26
C LYS A 119 -40.07 25.99 -12.09
N GLN A 120 -39.18 25.04 -12.36
CA GLN A 120 -38.62 24.15 -11.35
C GLN A 120 -37.71 24.92 -10.39
N ALA A 121 -36.89 25.85 -10.88
CA ALA A 121 -36.08 26.74 -10.05
C ALA A 121 -36.94 27.67 -9.18
N LEU A 122 -38.01 28.27 -9.72
CA LEU A 122 -38.93 29.09 -8.92
C LEU A 122 -39.63 28.29 -7.83
N HIS A 123 -40.11 27.09 -8.16
CA HIS A 123 -40.73 26.19 -7.19
C HIS A 123 -39.76 25.81 -6.07
N GLU A 124 -38.50 25.50 -6.39
CA GLU A 124 -37.49 25.19 -5.37
C GLU A 124 -37.05 26.42 -4.57
N ALA A 125 -37.11 27.63 -5.15
CA ALA A 125 -36.86 28.87 -4.42
C ALA A 125 -37.99 29.18 -3.41
N ASP A 126 -39.25 28.97 -3.80
CA ASP A 126 -40.40 29.08 -2.89
C ASP A 126 -40.32 28.00 -1.80
N ASN A 127 -39.93 26.78 -2.17
CA ASN A 127 -39.70 25.69 -1.22
C ASN A 127 -38.57 26.03 -0.22
N TRP A 128 -37.46 26.61 -0.68
CA TRP A 128 -36.36 27.06 0.18
C TRP A 128 -36.81 28.10 1.20
N THR A 129 -37.59 29.11 0.78
CA THR A 129 -38.07 30.16 1.69
C THR A 129 -39.02 29.61 2.74
N ALA A 130 -39.96 28.74 2.36
CA ALA A 130 -40.83 28.03 3.30
C ALA A 130 -40.02 27.17 4.29
N LEU A 131 -39.09 26.35 3.80
CA LEU A 131 -38.23 25.50 4.63
C LEU A 131 -37.36 26.32 5.59
N SER A 132 -36.86 27.49 5.16
CA SER A 132 -36.04 28.36 6.02
C SER A 132 -36.83 28.95 7.19
N ALA A 133 -38.07 29.38 6.95
CA ALA A 133 -38.95 29.90 8.01
C ALA A 133 -39.37 28.79 8.98
N ASP A 134 -39.74 27.63 8.46
CA ASP A 134 -40.16 26.49 9.27
C ASP A 134 -38.99 25.83 10.01
N LEU A 135 -37.74 26.10 9.63
CA LEU A 135 -36.56 25.55 10.30
C LEU A 135 -36.31 26.24 11.63
N GLU A 136 -36.49 27.55 11.72
CA GLU A 136 -36.32 28.30 12.97
C GLU A 136 -37.26 27.75 14.05
N GLU A 137 -38.53 27.50 13.70
CA GLU A 137 -39.52 26.88 14.60
C GLU A 137 -39.13 25.45 15.02
N VAL A 138 -38.59 24.64 14.10
CA VAL A 138 -38.14 23.28 14.44
C VAL A 138 -36.86 23.29 15.29
N PHE A 139 -35.97 24.28 15.15
CA PHE A 139 -34.83 24.45 16.06
C PHE A 139 -35.29 24.73 17.51
N GLU A 140 -36.44 25.39 17.71
CA GLU A 140 -37.03 25.59 19.04
C GLU A 140 -37.61 24.30 19.63
N SER A 141 -38.11 23.40 18.78
CA SER A 141 -38.65 22.10 19.21
C SER A 141 -37.59 21.12 19.74
N GLY A 142 -36.31 21.30 19.36
CA GLY A 142 -35.19 20.44 19.78
C GLY A 142 -35.11 19.06 19.10
N ASP A 143 -36.05 18.74 18.20
CA ASP A 143 -36.11 17.44 17.50
C ASP A 143 -35.04 17.33 16.39
N MET A 144 -33.85 16.84 16.72
CA MET A 144 -32.71 16.81 15.79
C MET A 144 -32.92 15.99 14.51
N GLU A 145 -33.71 14.92 14.54
CA GLU A 145 -34.03 14.14 13.32
C GLU A 145 -34.90 14.92 12.34
N LYS A 146 -35.82 15.75 12.86
CA LYS A 146 -36.67 16.62 12.04
C LYS A 146 -35.86 17.77 11.45
N ILE A 147 -34.93 18.33 12.22
CA ILE A 147 -34.02 19.37 11.72
C ILE A 147 -33.13 18.79 10.60
N ALA A 148 -32.55 17.61 10.80
CA ALA A 148 -31.70 16.95 9.81
C ALA A 148 -32.46 16.66 8.49
N SER A 149 -33.67 16.11 8.56
CA SER A 149 -34.48 15.84 7.36
C SER A 149 -34.86 17.11 6.59
N LYS A 150 -35.17 18.21 7.29
CA LYS A 150 -35.41 19.52 6.66
C LYS A 150 -34.14 20.11 6.02
N LEU A 151 -32.97 19.94 6.65
CA LEU A 151 -31.69 20.35 6.05
C LEU A 151 -31.36 19.56 4.79
N VAL A 152 -31.70 18.27 4.73
CA VAL A 152 -31.56 17.46 3.51
C VAL A 152 -32.45 18.00 2.40
N SER A 153 -33.72 18.33 2.68
CA SER A 153 -34.60 18.93 1.66
C SER A 153 -34.09 20.29 1.17
N MET A 154 -33.50 21.10 2.05
CA MET A 154 -32.81 22.33 1.67
C MET A 154 -31.59 22.06 0.79
N GLN A 155 -30.76 21.06 1.13
CA GLN A 155 -29.60 20.71 0.32
C GLN A 155 -30.00 20.23 -1.08
N GLN A 156 -31.12 19.51 -1.20
CA GLN A 156 -31.68 19.08 -2.49
C GLN A 156 -32.21 20.27 -3.31
N SER A 157 -32.90 21.23 -2.69
CA SER A 157 -33.38 22.42 -3.39
C SER A 157 -32.22 23.32 -3.83
N LEU A 158 -31.14 23.42 -3.03
CA LEU A 158 -29.91 24.13 -3.42
C LEU A 158 -29.22 23.51 -4.64
N ASN A 159 -29.21 22.18 -4.77
CA ASN A 159 -28.62 21.51 -5.94
C ASN A 159 -29.34 21.89 -7.24
N ILE A 160 -30.67 22.05 -7.21
CA ILE A 160 -31.46 22.47 -8.37
C ILE A 160 -31.28 23.99 -8.64
N LEU A 161 -31.04 24.76 -7.58
CA LEU A 161 -30.82 26.21 -7.61
C LEU A 161 -29.36 26.63 -7.86
N ALA A 162 -28.47 25.69 -8.18
CA ALA A 162 -27.02 25.94 -8.33
C ALA A 162 -26.65 27.00 -9.39
N HIS A 163 -27.58 27.34 -10.30
CA HIS A 163 -27.39 28.35 -11.34
C HIS A 163 -28.08 29.69 -11.05
N ALA A 164 -28.70 29.85 -9.88
CA ALA A 164 -29.29 31.12 -9.46
C ALA A 164 -28.19 32.10 -8.98
N PRO A 165 -28.34 33.42 -9.19
CA PRO A 165 -27.35 34.41 -8.76
C PRO A 165 -27.14 34.44 -7.24
N ASP A 166 -28.15 34.05 -6.44
CA ASP A 166 -28.10 34.04 -4.97
C ASP A 166 -27.61 32.70 -4.41
N SER A 167 -26.99 31.83 -5.22
CA SER A 167 -26.60 30.49 -4.79
C SER A 167 -25.53 30.50 -3.69
N GLU A 168 -24.63 31.48 -3.71
CA GLU A 168 -23.54 31.59 -2.73
C GLU A 168 -24.06 31.98 -1.34
N ASP A 169 -24.96 32.96 -1.25
CA ASP A 169 -25.56 33.37 0.02
C ASP A 169 -26.40 32.24 0.66
N ARG A 170 -27.12 31.47 -0.18
CA ARG A 170 -27.89 30.31 0.29
C ARG A 170 -27.02 29.15 0.78
N LYS A 171 -25.84 28.94 0.17
CA LYS A 171 -24.84 27.97 0.66
C LYS A 171 -24.32 28.38 2.04
N LEU A 172 -23.98 29.66 2.23
CA LEU A 172 -23.53 30.18 3.52
C LEU A 172 -24.58 29.99 4.61
N GLN A 173 -25.85 30.28 4.31
CA GLN A 173 -26.97 30.04 5.23
C GLN A 173 -27.12 28.55 5.57
N LEU A 174 -26.99 27.65 4.59
CA LEU A 174 -27.02 26.21 4.85
C LEU A 174 -25.87 25.78 5.75
N GLU A 175 -24.66 26.30 5.53
CA GLU A 175 -23.48 25.99 6.34
C GLU A 175 -23.62 26.47 7.78
N GLU A 176 -24.21 27.64 8.01
CA GLU A 176 -24.52 28.17 9.34
C GLU A 176 -25.55 27.29 10.07
N LEU A 177 -26.63 26.89 9.38
CA LEU A 177 -27.62 25.99 9.96
C LEU A 177 -27.04 24.61 10.28
N LYS A 178 -26.15 24.08 9.43
CA LYS A 178 -25.39 22.85 9.70
C LYS A 178 -24.46 23.01 10.91
N ASN A 179 -23.77 24.15 11.05
CA ASN A 179 -22.93 24.44 12.22
C ASN A 179 -23.76 24.48 13.52
N ARG A 180 -24.96 25.09 13.47
CA ARG A 180 -25.86 25.17 14.63
C ARG A 180 -26.39 23.80 15.03
N LEU A 181 -26.79 22.96 14.07
CA LEU A 181 -27.22 21.59 14.35
C LEU A 181 -26.06 20.74 14.91
N GLU A 182 -24.85 20.88 14.37
CA GLU A 182 -23.66 20.19 14.90
C GLU A 182 -23.34 20.59 16.34
N ALA A 183 -23.44 21.89 16.66
CA ALA A 183 -23.24 22.38 18.03
C ALA A 183 -24.26 21.77 19.01
N LEU A 184 -25.52 21.62 18.59
CA LEU A 184 -26.57 20.96 19.39
C LEU A 184 -26.37 19.44 19.49
N ALA A 185 -25.88 18.79 18.43
CA ALA A 185 -25.67 17.35 18.37
C ALA A 185 -24.38 16.89 19.07
N SER A 186 -23.38 17.75 19.24
CA SER A 186 -22.07 17.35 19.78
C SER A 186 -22.09 16.90 21.25
N PRO A 187 -22.77 17.55 22.21
CA PRO A 187 -22.83 17.05 23.59
C PRO A 187 -23.54 15.70 23.77
N PRO A 188 -24.74 15.47 23.19
CA PRO A 188 -25.41 14.17 23.33
C PRO A 188 -24.70 13.07 22.53
N LEU A 189 -24.01 13.40 21.43
CA LEU A 189 -23.12 12.46 20.76
C LEU A 189 -21.99 12.03 21.70
N VAL A 190 -21.28 12.97 22.32
CA VAL A 190 -20.20 12.66 23.28
C VAL A 190 -20.72 11.78 24.43
N GLN A 191 -21.92 12.06 24.94
CA GLN A 191 -22.56 11.25 25.98
C GLN A 191 -22.93 9.84 25.49
N ALA A 192 -23.42 9.70 24.25
CA ALA A 192 -23.68 8.39 23.64
C ALA A 192 -22.39 7.58 23.47
N LEU A 193 -21.29 8.24 23.10
CA LEU A 193 -19.97 7.62 22.96
C LEU A 193 -19.40 7.18 24.31
N THR A 194 -19.51 8.00 25.37
CA THR A 194 -19.02 7.63 26.71
C THR A 194 -19.84 6.52 27.36
N SER A 195 -21.16 6.49 27.12
CA SER A 195 -22.05 5.42 27.58
C SER A 195 -21.98 4.14 26.73
N SER A 196 -21.21 4.13 25.63
CA SER A 196 -21.08 3.00 24.69
C SER A 196 -22.41 2.53 24.09
N SER A 197 -23.43 3.39 24.04
CA SER A 197 -24.75 3.07 23.44
C SER A 197 -24.64 2.99 21.92
N LEU A 198 -24.80 1.78 21.38
CA LEU A 198 -24.78 1.53 19.93
C LEU A 198 -25.97 2.17 19.20
N GLU A 199 -27.14 2.19 19.83
CA GLU A 199 -28.36 2.67 19.19
C GLU A 199 -28.36 4.18 19.03
N ASP A 200 -28.00 4.91 20.10
CA ASP A 200 -27.94 6.37 20.08
C ASP A 200 -26.82 6.86 19.17
N THR A 201 -25.65 6.20 19.20
CA THR A 201 -24.55 6.53 18.28
C THR A 201 -24.97 6.34 16.83
N ARG A 202 -25.69 5.27 16.48
CA ARG A 202 -26.19 5.05 15.11
C ARG A 202 -27.20 6.12 14.68
N ARG A 203 -28.06 6.59 15.60
CA ARG A 203 -28.99 7.69 15.31
C ARG A 203 -28.21 8.97 14.98
N PHE A 204 -27.20 9.30 15.79
CA PHE A 204 -26.33 10.45 15.50
C PHE A 204 -25.52 10.28 14.22
N VAL A 205 -25.00 9.09 13.92
CA VAL A 205 -24.28 8.82 12.66
C VAL A 205 -25.18 9.09 11.44
N ARG A 206 -26.47 8.71 11.50
CA ARG A 206 -27.44 9.04 10.44
C ARG A 206 -27.64 10.55 10.32
N ILE A 207 -27.83 11.25 11.44
CA ILE A 207 -27.97 12.72 11.46
C ILE A 207 -26.72 13.39 10.85
N PHE A 208 -25.51 12.95 11.19
CA PHE A 208 -24.26 13.47 10.61
C PHE A 208 -24.06 13.10 9.13
N LYS A 209 -24.60 11.95 8.68
CA LYS A 209 -24.67 11.57 7.26
C LYS A 209 -25.61 12.50 6.50
N ASP A 210 -26.78 12.74 7.06
CA ASP A 210 -27.81 13.60 6.47
C ASP A 210 -27.35 15.06 6.40
N MET A 211 -26.52 15.51 7.36
CA MET A 211 -25.87 16.82 7.33
C MET A 211 -24.68 16.93 6.35
N ASP A 212 -24.23 15.83 5.76
CA ASP A 212 -23.02 15.78 4.92
C ASP A 212 -21.75 16.23 5.69
N ARG A 213 -21.61 15.78 6.95
CA ARG A 213 -20.49 16.12 7.87
C ARG A 213 -19.86 14.91 8.55
N LEU A 214 -19.82 13.78 7.84
CA LEU A 214 -19.25 12.54 8.36
C LEU A 214 -17.78 12.66 8.74
N ASP A 215 -17.02 13.57 8.12
CA ASP A 215 -15.58 13.73 8.33
C ASP A 215 -15.20 14.22 9.74
N ARG A 216 -16.11 14.90 10.45
CA ARG A 216 -15.87 15.42 11.81
C ARG A 216 -16.13 14.37 12.90
N LEU A 217 -16.93 13.35 12.59
CA LEU A 217 -17.33 12.30 13.53
C LEU A 217 -16.12 11.51 14.09
N PRO A 218 -15.10 11.12 13.29
CA PRO A 218 -13.88 10.52 13.78
C PRO A 218 -13.12 11.39 14.78
N GLU A 219 -13.19 12.72 14.69
CA GLU A 219 -12.50 13.62 15.63
C GLU A 219 -13.16 13.61 17.01
N TYR A 220 -14.49 13.61 17.07
CA TYR A 220 -15.23 13.48 18.32
C TYR A 220 -14.97 12.12 18.97
N TYR A 221 -15.07 11.04 18.19
CA TYR A 221 -14.75 9.69 18.66
C TYR A 221 -13.31 9.60 19.18
N HIS A 222 -12.35 10.14 18.42
CA HIS A 222 -10.96 10.21 18.81
C HIS A 222 -10.76 10.91 20.16
N LYS A 223 -11.35 12.10 20.36
CA LYS A 223 -11.24 12.84 21.62
C LYS A 223 -11.83 12.06 22.81
N CYS A 224 -13.03 11.51 22.67
CA CYS A 224 -13.68 10.76 23.73
C CYS A 224 -12.90 9.50 24.12
N HIS A 225 -12.52 8.72 23.12
CA HIS A 225 -11.85 7.44 23.34
C HIS A 225 -10.42 7.62 23.86
N ARG A 226 -9.72 8.66 23.38
CA ARG A 226 -8.43 9.07 23.93
C ARG A 226 -8.54 9.40 25.43
N ASN A 227 -9.50 10.22 25.83
CA ASN A 227 -9.68 10.58 27.24
C ASN A 227 -10.00 9.34 28.11
N PHE A 228 -10.80 8.41 27.60
CA PHE A 228 -11.09 7.15 28.28
C PHE A 228 -9.82 6.30 28.52
N LEU A 229 -8.97 6.18 27.50
CA LEU A 229 -7.70 5.44 27.61
C LEU A 229 -6.72 6.11 28.58
N LEU A 230 -6.61 7.44 28.55
CA LEU A 230 -5.76 8.19 29.47
C LEU A 230 -6.22 8.04 30.93
N GLN A 231 -7.52 8.10 31.20
CA GLN A 231 -8.05 7.88 32.55
C GLN A 231 -7.76 6.46 33.05
N LYS A 232 -7.89 5.45 32.18
CA LYS A 232 -7.50 4.07 32.51
C LYS A 232 -6.00 3.95 32.80
N TRP A 233 -5.15 4.65 32.06
CA TRP A 233 -3.72 4.71 32.31
C TRP A 233 -3.39 5.36 33.67
N LEU A 234 -4.02 6.48 34.00
CA LEU A 234 -3.84 7.15 35.29
C LEU A 234 -4.23 6.23 36.47
N ASN A 235 -5.36 5.54 36.36
CA ASN A 235 -5.78 4.56 37.38
C ASN A 235 -4.76 3.43 37.55
N LEU A 236 -4.09 3.02 36.47
CA LEU A 236 -3.01 2.02 36.53
C LEU A 236 -1.75 2.59 37.20
N ILE A 237 -1.39 3.85 36.95
CA ILE A 237 -0.27 4.52 37.63
C ILE A 237 -0.57 4.67 39.13
N GLU A 238 -1.79 5.03 39.52
CA GLU A 238 -2.17 5.13 40.93
C GLU A 238 -2.06 3.77 41.65
N SER A 239 -2.19 2.66 40.93
CA SER A 239 -1.97 1.30 41.42
C SER A 239 -0.51 0.82 41.41
N GLU A 240 0.47 1.68 41.05
CA GLU A 240 1.90 1.34 40.93
C GLU A 240 2.52 0.76 42.20
N GLN A 241 1.95 1.06 43.38
CA GLN A 241 2.54 0.71 44.67
C GLN A 241 2.70 -0.79 44.93
N GLU A 242 1.98 -1.67 44.20
CA GLU A 242 1.95 -3.10 44.49
C GLU A 242 2.70 -3.99 43.47
N ASP A 243 2.76 -3.62 42.18
CA ASP A 243 3.13 -4.58 41.11
C ASP A 243 4.41 -4.24 40.32
N GLY A 244 5.00 -3.06 40.51
CA GLY A 244 6.19 -2.62 39.78
C GLY A 244 5.92 -2.25 38.31
N MET A 245 6.72 -1.31 37.78
CA MET A 245 6.48 -0.66 36.49
C MET A 245 6.47 -1.58 35.26
N ALA A 246 7.23 -2.68 35.29
CA ALA A 246 7.24 -3.65 34.17
C ALA A 246 5.88 -4.35 34.01
N ASN A 247 5.22 -4.68 35.12
CA ASN A 247 3.90 -5.31 35.11
C ASN A 247 2.80 -4.30 34.75
N LEU A 248 2.95 -3.03 35.17
CA LEU A 248 2.02 -1.97 34.75
C LEU A 248 2.02 -1.76 33.23
N MET A 249 3.20 -1.72 32.62
CA MET A 249 3.32 -1.62 31.16
C MET A 249 2.69 -2.83 30.47
N HIS A 250 2.89 -4.04 31.00
CA HIS A 250 2.24 -5.24 30.47
C HIS A 250 0.71 -5.17 30.58
N LYS A 251 0.17 -4.81 31.74
CA LYS A 251 -1.28 -4.62 31.94
C LYS A 251 -1.86 -3.55 31.00
N PHE A 252 -1.10 -2.49 30.75
CA PHE A 252 -1.51 -1.44 29.82
C PHE A 252 -1.52 -1.93 28.37
N HIS A 253 -0.49 -2.66 27.94
CA HIS A 253 -0.43 -3.30 26.62
C HIS A 253 -1.62 -4.26 26.41
N ASP A 254 -1.92 -5.10 27.40
CA ASP A 254 -3.06 -6.03 27.34
C ASP A 254 -4.40 -5.28 27.27
N LEU A 255 -4.53 -4.18 28.02
CA LEU A 255 -5.71 -3.30 27.98
C LEU A 255 -5.88 -2.67 26.59
N LEU A 256 -4.80 -2.22 25.96
CA LEU A 256 -4.84 -1.69 24.59
C LEU A 256 -5.25 -2.76 23.58
N ILE A 257 -4.73 -3.99 23.66
CA ILE A 257 -5.12 -5.08 22.76
C ILE A 257 -6.61 -5.44 22.95
N SER A 258 -7.06 -5.60 24.19
CA SER A 258 -8.47 -5.89 24.50
C SER A 258 -9.38 -4.79 23.99
N ASN A 259 -8.97 -3.53 24.17
CA ASN A 259 -9.70 -2.37 23.67
C ASN A 259 -9.77 -2.40 22.14
N TRP A 260 -8.67 -2.70 21.44
CA TRP A 260 -8.65 -2.80 19.98
C TRP A 260 -9.73 -3.77 19.48
N ASP A 261 -9.78 -4.97 20.04
CA ASP A 261 -10.74 -6.01 19.62
C ASP A 261 -12.21 -5.61 19.88
N GLU A 262 -12.48 -4.96 21.00
CA GLU A 262 -13.81 -4.45 21.35
C GLU A 262 -14.22 -3.29 20.45
N GLN A 263 -13.35 -2.30 20.29
CA GLN A 263 -13.65 -1.08 19.54
C GLN A 263 -13.64 -1.30 18.04
N ALA A 264 -12.81 -2.20 17.51
CA ALA A 264 -12.86 -2.55 16.09
C ALA A 264 -14.24 -3.14 15.72
N LYS A 265 -14.78 -4.03 16.56
CA LYS A 265 -16.14 -4.59 16.39
C LYS A 265 -17.22 -3.54 16.60
N TRP A 266 -17.04 -2.64 17.57
CA TRP A 266 -18.00 -1.58 17.87
C TRP A 266 -18.05 -0.54 16.75
N CYS A 267 -16.91 -0.04 16.29
CA CYS A 267 -16.80 0.91 15.18
C CYS A 267 -17.34 0.33 13.87
N ALA A 268 -17.06 -0.94 13.56
CA ALA A 268 -17.66 -1.61 12.40
C ALA A 268 -19.21 -1.64 12.46
N LYS A 269 -19.77 -1.74 13.67
CA LYS A 269 -21.23 -1.73 13.90
C LYS A 269 -21.83 -0.33 13.99
N ALA A 270 -21.08 0.68 14.41
CA ALA A 270 -21.57 2.03 14.70
C ALA A 270 -21.34 3.00 13.53
N PHE A 271 -20.19 2.92 12.85
CA PHE A 271 -19.72 3.94 11.91
C PHE A 271 -19.71 3.54 10.42
N ASN A 272 -20.33 2.42 10.03
CA ASN A 272 -20.42 2.00 8.62
C ASN A 272 -20.89 3.18 7.73
N PRO A 273 -20.06 3.74 6.82
CA PRO A 273 -18.94 3.12 6.09
C PRO A 273 -17.49 3.49 6.49
N LEU A 274 -17.24 4.22 7.58
CA LEU A 274 -15.88 4.62 7.97
C LEU A 274 -15.02 3.42 8.42
N PRO A 275 -13.79 3.25 7.89
CA PRO A 275 -12.92 2.14 8.27
C PRO A 275 -12.40 2.34 9.71
N PRO A 276 -12.53 1.33 10.59
CA PRO A 276 -12.17 1.45 12.00
C PRO A 276 -10.65 1.53 12.24
N GLY A 277 -9.86 0.85 11.38
CA GLY A 277 -8.40 0.73 11.51
C GLY A 277 -7.64 2.05 11.64
N PRO A 278 -7.68 2.95 10.63
CA PRO A 278 -6.88 4.19 10.67
C PRO A 278 -7.29 5.13 11.82
N THR A 279 -8.57 5.15 12.21
CA THR A 279 -9.03 5.96 13.34
C THR A 279 -8.50 5.44 14.67
N LEU A 280 -8.52 4.13 14.89
CA LEU A 280 -7.98 3.52 16.11
C LEU A 280 -6.45 3.65 16.20
N VAL A 281 -5.74 3.45 15.09
CA VAL A 281 -4.29 3.66 15.01
C VAL A 281 -3.92 5.09 15.42
N ARG A 282 -4.65 6.10 14.91
CA ARG A 282 -4.41 7.50 15.27
C ARG A 282 -4.63 7.77 16.77
N ILE A 283 -5.64 7.17 17.38
CA ILE A 283 -5.86 7.29 18.84
C ILE A 283 -4.69 6.70 19.61
N TYR A 284 -4.18 5.55 19.20
CA TYR A 284 -3.09 4.87 19.93
C TYR A 284 -1.78 5.64 19.78
N VAL A 285 -1.50 6.20 18.60
CA VAL A 285 -0.38 7.12 18.38
C VAL A 285 -0.46 8.32 19.34
N ASP A 286 -1.64 8.92 19.48
CA ASP A 286 -1.82 10.10 20.34
C ASP A 286 -1.73 9.78 21.84
N VAL A 287 -2.23 8.61 22.27
CA VAL A 287 -2.16 8.14 23.67
C VAL A 287 -0.71 7.77 24.04
N LEU A 288 -0.02 7.02 23.18
CA LEU A 288 1.35 6.56 23.44
C LEU A 288 2.39 7.66 23.25
N GLY A 289 2.19 8.54 22.26
CA GLY A 289 3.10 9.63 21.93
C GLY A 289 2.98 10.88 22.82
N GLY A 290 2.05 10.88 23.80
CA GLY A 290 1.86 12.01 24.72
C GLY A 290 1.49 13.34 24.04
N ARG A 291 0.98 13.28 22.80
CA ARG A 291 0.94 14.43 21.87
C ARG A 291 -0.20 15.43 22.08
N GLY A 292 -0.94 15.34 23.17
CA GLY A 292 -1.83 16.43 23.55
C GLY A 292 -1.46 16.95 24.92
N GLY A 293 -1.38 18.28 25.02
CA GLY A 293 -0.85 19.03 26.17
C GLY A 293 -1.62 18.93 27.48
N THR A 294 -2.05 17.73 27.88
CA THR A 294 -2.36 17.41 29.26
C THR A 294 -1.04 17.19 30.00
N LYS A 295 -0.87 17.81 31.17
CA LYS A 295 0.32 17.72 32.04
C LYS A 295 0.50 16.33 32.70
N GLU A 296 0.02 15.28 32.05
CA GLU A 296 -0.06 13.94 32.59
C GLU A 296 1.17 13.13 32.16
N PRO A 297 1.78 12.35 33.07
CA PRO A 297 3.00 11.65 32.76
C PRO A 297 2.75 10.56 31.71
N GLY A 298 3.35 10.74 30.55
CA GLY A 298 3.34 9.74 29.49
C GLY A 298 4.15 8.49 29.88
N PRO A 299 3.97 7.36 29.17
CA PRO A 299 4.70 6.12 29.46
C PRO A 299 6.23 6.31 29.47
N ALA A 300 6.77 7.21 28.64
CA ALA A 300 8.20 7.55 28.66
C ALA A 300 8.65 8.20 29.98
N GLU A 301 7.87 9.15 30.52
CA GLU A 301 8.20 9.83 31.77
C GLU A 301 8.10 8.87 32.97
N CYS A 302 7.15 7.94 32.93
CA CYS A 302 7.01 6.90 33.95
C CYS A 302 8.19 5.91 33.91
N VAL A 303 8.68 5.52 32.73
CA VAL A 303 9.88 4.68 32.60
C VAL A 303 11.12 5.41 33.13
N ASP A 304 11.28 6.69 32.81
CA ASP A 304 12.37 7.53 33.35
C ASP A 304 12.31 7.65 34.89
N ALA A 305 11.10 7.85 35.44
CA ALA A 305 10.91 7.91 36.89
C ALA A 305 11.24 6.58 37.57
N ALA A 306 10.87 5.45 36.95
CA ALA A 306 11.18 4.11 37.43
C ALA A 306 12.70 3.86 37.42
N LEU A 307 13.38 4.26 36.35
CA LEU A 307 14.83 4.12 36.22
C LEU A 307 15.57 4.93 37.27
N ARG A 308 15.14 6.17 37.57
CA ARG A 308 15.79 6.98 38.63
C ARG A 308 15.74 6.34 40.02
N ARG A 309 14.82 5.42 40.27
CA ARG A 309 14.71 4.69 41.55
C ARG A 309 15.61 3.45 41.61
N LEU A 310 16.04 2.92 40.47
CA LEU A 310 16.85 1.71 40.36
C LEU A 310 18.35 2.03 40.41
N PRO A 311 19.20 1.08 40.82
CA PRO A 311 20.63 1.25 40.72
C PRO A 311 21.10 1.15 39.25
N PRO A 312 22.21 1.81 38.88
CA PRO A 312 22.63 1.95 37.49
C PRO A 312 23.04 0.65 36.79
N HIS A 313 23.32 -0.43 37.53
CA HIS A 313 23.61 -1.75 36.98
C HIS A 313 22.35 -2.58 36.68
N GLU A 314 21.18 -2.19 37.21
CA GLU A 314 19.90 -2.88 36.96
C GLU A 314 19.07 -2.20 35.86
N HIS A 315 19.41 -0.96 35.47
CA HIS A 315 18.72 -0.21 34.42
C HIS A 315 18.55 -1.02 33.13
N LEU A 316 19.62 -1.67 32.68
CA LEU A 316 19.62 -2.41 31.41
C LEU A 316 18.77 -3.70 31.50
N ALA A 317 18.80 -4.40 32.63
CA ALA A 317 17.95 -5.58 32.86
C ALA A 317 16.46 -5.22 32.96
N PHE A 318 16.14 -4.05 33.52
CA PHE A 318 14.77 -3.52 33.53
C PHE A 318 14.30 -3.12 32.13
N LEU A 319 15.12 -2.38 31.37
CA LEU A 319 14.81 -1.98 30.00
C LEU A 319 14.65 -3.16 29.05
N LEU A 320 15.45 -4.23 29.21
CA LEU A 320 15.30 -5.48 28.46
C LEU A 320 13.94 -6.12 28.69
N ARG A 321 13.50 -6.24 29.95
CA ARG A 321 12.17 -6.80 30.28
C ARG A 321 11.03 -5.97 29.70
N LEU A 322 11.16 -4.65 29.70
CA LEU A 322 10.20 -3.76 29.06
C LEU A 322 10.19 -3.91 27.54
N MET A 323 11.36 -3.99 26.90
CA MET A 323 11.44 -4.19 25.45
C MET A 323 10.84 -5.54 25.03
N GLU A 324 11.06 -6.61 25.80
CA GLU A 324 10.43 -7.91 25.56
C GLU A 324 8.90 -7.81 25.61
N SER A 325 8.32 -7.13 26.62
CA SER A 325 6.86 -6.97 26.70
C SER A 325 6.31 -6.07 25.59
N THR A 326 7.05 -5.02 25.21
CA THR A 326 6.72 -4.15 24.08
C THR A 326 6.79 -4.89 22.75
N SER A 327 7.77 -5.79 22.55
CA SER A 327 7.89 -6.58 21.32
C SER A 327 6.72 -7.54 21.14
N ARG A 328 6.29 -8.21 22.22
CA ARG A 328 5.09 -9.07 22.22
C ARG A 328 3.84 -8.26 21.89
N PHE A 329 3.71 -7.07 22.50
CA PHE A 329 2.61 -6.15 22.18
C PHE A 329 2.61 -5.75 20.70
N CYS A 330 3.75 -5.43 20.09
CA CYS A 330 3.84 -5.13 18.65
C CYS A 330 3.40 -6.33 17.78
N THR A 331 3.81 -7.56 18.12
CA THR A 331 3.39 -8.76 17.39
C THR A 331 1.89 -9.05 17.55
N ASP A 332 1.36 -8.84 18.75
CA ASP A 332 -0.07 -9.06 19.02
C ASP A 332 -0.93 -7.98 18.36
N LEU A 333 -0.48 -6.72 18.38
CA LEU A 333 -1.15 -5.60 17.74
C LEU A 333 -1.14 -5.72 16.22
N SER A 334 -0.01 -6.09 15.61
CA SER A 334 0.05 -6.36 14.16
C SER A 334 -0.89 -7.49 13.76
N ALA A 335 -0.91 -8.60 14.51
CA ALA A 335 -1.86 -9.68 14.30
C ALA A 335 -3.32 -9.23 14.47
N ALA A 336 -3.62 -8.39 15.46
CA ALA A 336 -4.96 -7.84 15.68
C ALA A 336 -5.40 -6.93 14.52
N ILE A 337 -4.52 -6.03 14.06
CA ILE A 337 -4.75 -5.16 12.90
C ILE A 337 -5.03 -5.99 11.66
N SER A 338 -4.20 -6.99 11.34
CA SER A 338 -4.38 -7.86 10.17
C SER A 338 -5.69 -8.65 10.23
N ARG A 339 -6.16 -9.04 11.42
CA ARG A 339 -7.46 -9.71 11.59
C ARG A 339 -8.63 -8.77 11.31
N THR A 340 -8.56 -7.53 11.76
CA THR A 340 -9.64 -6.53 11.65
C THR A 340 -9.69 -5.80 10.31
N CYS A 341 -8.56 -5.70 9.61
CA CYS A 341 -8.39 -4.87 8.40
C CYS A 341 -8.14 -5.70 7.13
N LYS A 342 -8.85 -6.83 6.93
CA LYS A 342 -8.65 -7.69 5.75
C LYS A 342 -8.93 -6.98 4.41
N ASP A 343 -9.83 -6.00 4.39
CA ASP A 343 -10.25 -5.29 3.17
C ASP A 343 -9.69 -3.85 3.06
N CYS A 344 -9.21 -3.25 4.17
CA CYS A 344 -8.68 -1.89 4.23
C CYS A 344 -7.50 -1.81 5.21
N ILE A 345 -6.31 -2.20 4.74
CA ILE A 345 -5.08 -2.09 5.52
C ILE A 345 -4.78 -0.60 5.74
N PRO A 346 -4.55 -0.14 6.99
CA PRO A 346 -4.13 1.25 7.23
C PRO A 346 -2.83 1.54 6.49
N PRO A 347 -2.61 2.78 6.01
CA PRO A 347 -1.40 3.14 5.27
C PRO A 347 -0.15 2.90 6.12
N ASP A 348 0.92 2.43 5.48
CA ASP A 348 2.18 2.07 6.13
C ASP A 348 2.79 3.23 6.94
N GLU A 349 2.57 4.48 6.53
CA GLU A 349 2.99 5.68 7.28
C GLU A 349 2.34 5.79 8.67
N LEU A 350 1.05 5.45 8.78
CA LEU A 350 0.35 5.47 10.07
C LEU A 350 0.79 4.31 10.96
N LEU A 351 1.02 3.13 10.38
CA LEU A 351 1.57 1.99 11.11
C LEU A 351 2.98 2.25 11.62
N LEU A 352 3.81 2.92 10.81
CA LEU A 352 5.14 3.36 11.22
C LEU A 352 5.05 4.40 12.35
N SER A 353 4.12 5.37 12.26
CA SER A 353 3.92 6.35 13.33
C SER A 353 3.52 5.71 14.67
N LEU A 354 2.73 4.63 14.62
CA LEU A 354 2.35 3.85 15.79
C LEU A 354 3.54 3.11 16.37
N ALA A 355 4.31 2.42 15.52
CA ALA A 355 5.54 1.76 15.94
C ALA A 355 6.53 2.76 16.57
N CYS A 356 6.70 3.95 15.99
CA CYS A 356 7.53 5.02 16.57
C CYS A 356 7.02 5.47 17.94
N ALA A 357 5.70 5.62 18.11
CA ALA A 357 5.12 6.02 19.39
C ALA A 357 5.34 4.96 20.48
N ILE A 358 5.25 3.68 20.12
CA ILE A 358 5.51 2.54 21.02
C ILE A 358 6.97 2.50 21.46
N HIS A 359 7.91 2.72 20.54
CA HIS A 359 9.34 2.65 20.82
C HIS A 359 9.96 3.95 21.35
N SER A 360 9.24 5.06 21.31
CA SER A 360 9.68 6.38 21.79
C SER A 360 10.30 6.38 23.20
N PRO A 361 9.79 5.61 24.20
CA PRO A 361 10.40 5.55 25.53
C PRO A 361 11.84 5.01 25.53
N PHE A 362 12.23 4.22 24.54
CA PHE A 362 13.54 3.56 24.51
C PHE A 362 14.60 4.34 23.74
N VAL A 363 14.21 5.25 22.84
CA VAL A 363 15.13 5.97 21.94
C VAL A 363 16.21 6.74 22.73
N SER A 364 15.82 7.43 23.80
CA SER A 364 16.74 8.18 24.67
C SER A 364 17.75 7.28 25.39
N HIS A 365 17.32 6.07 25.77
CA HIS A 365 18.15 5.08 26.47
C HIS A 365 19.09 4.34 25.52
N ILE A 366 18.65 4.07 24.29
CA ILE A 366 19.48 3.46 23.24
C ILE A 366 20.61 4.40 22.83
N ALA A 367 20.34 5.71 22.74
CA ALA A 367 21.40 6.71 22.53
C ALA A 367 22.46 6.71 23.66
N ARG A 368 22.07 6.29 24.87
CA ARG A 368 22.96 6.19 26.04
C ARG A 368 23.42 4.76 26.33
N TYR A 369 23.24 3.83 25.39
CA TYR A 369 23.51 2.40 25.59
C TYR A 369 24.95 2.14 26.06
N ALA A 370 25.93 2.83 25.50
CA ALA A 370 27.34 2.70 25.92
C ALA A 370 27.54 2.94 27.43
N GLN A 371 26.88 3.96 27.99
CA GLN A 371 26.97 4.28 29.42
C GLN A 371 26.28 3.23 30.30
N LEU A 372 25.16 2.67 29.81
CA LEU A 372 24.38 1.65 30.51
C LEU A 372 25.09 0.29 30.51
N GLU A 373 25.75 -0.08 29.41
CA GLU A 373 26.52 -1.33 29.34
C GLU A 373 27.81 -1.22 30.16
N GLN A 374 28.50 -0.05 30.12
CA GLN A 374 29.68 0.19 30.96
C GLN A 374 29.39 0.06 32.46
N SER A 375 28.25 0.56 32.95
CA SER A 375 27.89 0.43 34.38
C SER A 375 27.68 -1.02 34.80
N VAL A 376 27.09 -1.85 33.93
CA VAL A 376 26.91 -3.29 34.15
C VAL A 376 28.26 -4.01 34.14
N LEU A 377 29.07 -3.79 33.10
CA LEU A 377 30.36 -4.44 32.92
C LEU A 377 31.35 -4.09 34.04
N PHE A 378 31.42 -2.82 34.46
CA PHE A 378 32.30 -2.41 35.56
C PHE A 378 31.84 -2.96 36.91
N HIS A 379 30.53 -3.02 37.17
CA HIS A 379 30.02 -3.65 38.38
C HIS A 379 30.34 -5.16 38.42
N GLN A 380 30.15 -5.86 37.30
CA GLN A 380 30.54 -7.26 37.18
C GLN A 380 32.06 -7.43 37.36
N LEU A 381 32.89 -6.57 36.78
CA LEU A 381 34.36 -6.63 36.90
C LEU A 381 34.83 -6.40 38.34
N SER A 382 34.18 -5.51 39.09
CA SER A 382 34.47 -5.33 40.52
C SER A 382 34.12 -6.56 41.37
N ASN A 383 33.14 -7.37 40.94
CA ASN A 383 32.75 -8.59 41.66
C ASN A 383 33.65 -9.80 41.33
N VAL A 384 34.31 -9.79 40.17
CA VAL A 384 35.24 -10.84 39.74
C VAL A 384 36.59 -10.71 40.45
N ARG A 385 36.99 -9.49 40.79
CA ARG A 385 38.35 -9.19 41.26
C ARG A 385 38.38 -8.91 42.76
N SER A 386 38.93 -9.85 43.52
CA SER A 386 39.45 -9.59 44.86
C SER A 386 40.89 -9.08 44.76
N SER A 387 41.20 -7.96 45.42
CA SER A 387 42.57 -7.47 45.52
C SER A 387 43.40 -8.47 46.31
N GLY A 388 44.28 -9.23 45.65
CA GLY A 388 45.29 -10.03 46.33
C GLY A 388 46.33 -9.12 46.98
N GLU A 389 46.78 -9.47 48.19
CA GLU A 389 47.82 -8.70 48.90
C GLU A 389 49.20 -8.82 48.21
N ASP A 390 49.45 -9.95 47.53
CA ASP A 390 50.72 -10.25 46.85
C ASP A 390 50.65 -10.10 45.31
N VAL A 391 51.79 -9.76 44.69
CA VAL A 391 51.94 -9.58 43.22
C VAL A 391 51.71 -10.90 42.47
N SER A 392 52.14 -12.03 43.04
CA SER A 392 51.94 -13.36 42.47
C SER A 392 50.47 -13.76 42.46
N ASP A 393 49.77 -13.50 43.56
CA ASP A 393 48.33 -13.81 43.71
C ASP A 393 47.49 -12.89 42.84
N SER A 394 47.88 -11.62 42.73
CA SER A 394 47.25 -10.67 41.81
C SER A 394 47.42 -11.11 40.34
N LEU A 395 48.59 -11.64 39.97
CA LEU A 395 48.85 -12.13 38.61
C LEU A 395 48.05 -13.39 38.30
N HIS A 396 47.99 -14.36 39.21
CA HIS A 396 47.20 -15.58 39.02
C HIS A 396 45.69 -15.30 39.00
N SER A 397 45.22 -14.39 39.87
CA SER A 397 43.84 -13.90 39.86
C SER A 397 43.50 -13.24 38.52
N LEU A 398 44.42 -12.41 38.00
CA LEU A 398 44.23 -11.74 36.71
C LEU A 398 44.19 -12.74 35.55
N ALA A 399 45.13 -13.68 35.49
CA ALA A 399 45.16 -14.74 34.48
C ALA A 399 43.91 -15.63 34.53
N HIS A 400 43.45 -16.01 35.73
CA HIS A 400 42.24 -16.82 35.89
C HIS A 400 40.95 -16.03 35.60
N SER A 401 41.00 -14.70 35.66
CA SER A 401 39.86 -13.83 35.33
C SER A 401 39.61 -13.68 33.82
N ILE A 402 40.60 -13.95 32.96
CA ILE A 402 40.51 -13.74 31.50
C ILE A 402 39.28 -14.45 30.88
N PRO A 403 39.03 -15.76 31.09
CA PRO A 403 37.86 -16.42 30.48
C PRO A 403 36.53 -15.82 30.94
N ARG A 404 36.47 -15.35 32.19
CA ARG A 404 35.27 -14.73 32.75
C ARG A 404 35.01 -13.35 32.16
N ILE A 405 36.06 -12.59 31.87
CA ILE A 405 36.01 -11.28 31.23
C ILE A 405 35.54 -11.39 29.79
N ILE A 406 36.01 -12.40 29.06
CA ILE A 406 35.54 -12.70 27.71
C ILE A 406 34.06 -13.13 27.74
N SER A 407 33.69 -14.04 28.66
CA SER A 407 32.28 -14.42 28.85
C SER A 407 31.37 -13.23 29.17
N MET A 408 31.86 -12.23 29.92
CA MET A 408 31.10 -11.00 30.20
C MET A 408 30.92 -10.13 28.96
N ALA A 409 31.93 -10.08 28.08
CA ALA A 409 31.86 -9.39 26.79
C ALA A 409 30.89 -10.10 25.83
N ASP A 410 30.87 -11.43 25.81
CA ASP A 410 29.90 -12.22 25.04
C ASP A 410 28.48 -12.01 25.55
N GLU A 411 28.27 -11.97 26.88
CA GLU A 411 26.97 -11.63 27.44
C GLU A 411 26.53 -10.20 27.06
N ALA A 412 27.45 -9.23 27.03
CA ALA A 412 27.17 -7.87 26.59
C ALA A 412 26.75 -7.82 25.12
N HIS A 413 27.43 -8.60 24.26
CA HIS A 413 27.06 -8.78 22.87
C HIS A 413 25.63 -9.36 22.72
N GLN A 414 25.32 -10.43 23.45
CA GLN A 414 23.97 -11.03 23.45
C GLN A 414 22.90 -10.07 23.97
N ARG A 415 23.22 -9.25 24.98
CA ARG A 415 22.30 -8.21 25.48
C ARG A 415 22.05 -7.13 24.44
N CYS A 416 23.07 -6.67 23.73
CA CYS A 416 22.95 -5.69 22.65
C CYS A 416 22.02 -6.19 21.52
N LEU A 417 22.19 -7.46 21.12
CA LEU A 417 21.32 -8.10 20.13
C LEU A 417 19.86 -8.17 20.58
N LYS A 418 19.62 -8.60 21.83
CA LYS A 418 18.26 -8.70 22.37
C LYS A 418 17.58 -7.35 22.58
N PHE A 419 18.33 -6.32 22.98
CA PHE A 419 17.77 -5.02 23.30
C PHE A 419 17.56 -4.13 22.07
N THR A 420 18.49 -4.17 21.12
CA THR A 420 18.54 -3.19 20.02
C THR A 420 18.54 -3.81 18.63
N HIS A 421 18.48 -5.14 18.53
CA HIS A 421 18.58 -5.88 17.27
C HIS A 421 19.81 -5.47 16.44
N GLY A 422 20.90 -5.09 17.12
CA GLY A 422 22.14 -4.63 16.51
C GLY A 422 22.22 -3.13 16.20
N CYS A 423 21.18 -2.34 16.46
CA CYS A 423 21.23 -0.89 16.20
C CYS A 423 22.27 -0.17 17.07
N ALA A 424 22.58 -0.67 18.26
CA ALA A 424 23.53 -0.05 19.19
C ALA A 424 24.95 -0.65 19.15
N PHE A 425 25.35 -1.36 18.07
CA PHE A 425 26.72 -1.85 17.91
C PHE A 425 27.81 -0.78 18.12
N PRO A 426 27.69 0.46 17.60
CA PRO A 426 28.67 1.51 17.87
C PRO A 426 28.83 1.81 19.38
N GLY A 427 27.72 1.83 20.12
CA GLY A 427 27.72 2.02 21.56
C GLY A 427 28.30 0.82 22.33
N LEU A 428 28.05 -0.40 21.86
CA LEU A 428 28.64 -1.62 22.41
C LEU A 428 30.16 -1.63 22.25
N ILE A 429 30.68 -1.31 21.06
CA ILE A 429 32.12 -1.29 20.78
C ILE A 429 32.81 -0.28 21.69
N SER A 430 32.26 0.94 21.81
CA SER A 430 32.81 1.95 22.73
C SER A 430 32.77 1.50 24.20
N ALA A 431 31.76 0.74 24.62
CA ALA A 431 31.69 0.17 25.96
C ALA A 431 32.74 -0.93 26.18
N LEU A 432 32.93 -1.82 25.20
CA LEU A 432 33.93 -2.89 25.24
C LEU A 432 35.35 -2.34 25.19
N GLU A 433 35.62 -1.32 24.37
CA GLU A 433 36.91 -0.62 24.34
C GLU A 433 37.28 -0.07 25.72
N ALA A 434 36.36 0.66 26.37
CA ALA A 434 36.59 1.19 27.71
C ALA A 434 36.77 0.08 28.76
N PHE A 435 36.05 -1.03 28.61
CA PHE A 435 36.14 -2.21 29.47
C PHE A 435 37.50 -2.89 29.36
N PHE A 436 37.95 -3.20 28.14
CA PHE A 436 39.25 -3.82 27.88
C PHE A 436 40.41 -2.86 28.15
N GLU A 437 40.27 -1.56 27.93
CA GLU A 437 41.28 -0.58 28.30
C GLU A 437 41.49 -0.57 29.82
N ASN A 438 40.40 -0.61 30.60
CA ASN A 438 40.50 -0.75 32.05
C ASN A 438 41.19 -2.06 32.45
N ASP A 439 40.96 -3.14 31.71
CA ASP A 439 41.60 -4.44 31.93
C ASP A 439 43.12 -4.40 31.70
N VAL A 440 43.53 -3.88 30.54
CA VAL A 440 44.93 -3.73 30.14
C VAL A 440 45.69 -2.77 31.06
N ARG A 441 45.03 -1.72 31.59
CA ARG A 441 45.62 -0.85 32.60
C ARG A 441 46.01 -1.61 33.87
N GLN A 442 45.29 -2.68 34.24
CA GLN A 442 45.66 -3.50 35.41
C GLN A 442 46.90 -4.36 35.16
N PHE A 443 47.02 -4.98 33.98
CA PHE A 443 48.26 -5.64 33.55
C PHE A 443 49.45 -4.65 33.57
N SER A 444 49.22 -3.42 33.11
CA SER A 444 50.23 -2.35 33.12
C SER A 444 50.62 -1.90 34.55
N ALA A 445 49.65 -1.85 35.47
CA ALA A 445 49.90 -1.54 36.88
C ALA A 445 50.70 -2.65 37.57
N LEU A 446 50.40 -3.92 37.31
CA LEU A 446 51.20 -5.06 37.81
C LEU A 446 52.64 -5.02 37.27
N LEU A 447 52.80 -4.75 35.98
CA LEU A 447 54.12 -4.60 35.36
C LEU A 447 54.92 -3.45 35.98
N THR A 448 54.25 -2.35 36.36
CA THR A 448 54.89 -1.22 37.06
C THR A 448 55.29 -1.59 38.49
N LYS A 449 54.43 -2.31 39.24
CA LYS A 449 54.77 -2.84 40.57
C LYS A 449 55.98 -3.78 40.52
N MET A 450 56.04 -4.66 39.52
CA MET A 450 57.18 -5.57 39.29
C MET A 450 58.47 -4.86 38.89
N LYS A 451 58.38 -3.71 38.18
CA LYS A 451 59.54 -2.87 37.85
C LYS A 451 60.11 -2.20 39.09
N ILE A 452 59.25 -1.75 40.01
CA ILE A 452 59.65 -1.09 41.26
C ILE A 452 60.26 -2.10 42.26
N SER A 453 59.79 -3.34 42.25
CA SER A 453 60.33 -4.41 43.11
C SER A 453 61.65 -5.00 42.62
N LYS A 454 62.29 -4.45 41.58
CA LYS A 454 63.62 -4.89 41.13
C LYS A 454 64.66 -4.53 42.21
N VAL A 455 65.11 -5.54 42.95
CA VAL A 455 66.35 -5.48 43.73
C VAL A 455 67.51 -5.83 42.79
N ASP A 456 68.72 -5.33 43.06
CA ASP A 456 69.95 -5.52 42.26
C ASP A 456 70.44 -6.99 42.13
N GLN A 457 69.62 -7.99 42.47
CA GLN A 457 69.92 -9.43 42.35
C GLN A 457 68.95 -10.12 41.37
N GLU A 458 69.45 -11.12 40.63
CA GLU A 458 68.69 -11.90 39.65
C GLU A 458 67.65 -12.80 40.33
N ASP A 459 66.46 -12.25 40.57
CA ASP A 459 65.33 -13.01 41.10
C ASP A 459 64.67 -13.86 40.00
N TRP A 460 64.98 -15.15 39.94
CA TRP A 460 64.32 -16.13 39.06
C TRP A 460 62.78 -16.11 39.17
N ASN A 461 62.26 -15.76 40.35
CA ASN A 461 60.82 -15.59 40.57
C ASN A 461 60.25 -14.42 39.77
N VAL A 462 60.97 -13.30 39.65
CA VAL A 462 60.53 -12.15 38.84
C VAL A 462 60.51 -12.52 37.35
N PHE A 463 61.48 -13.34 36.90
CA PHE A 463 61.49 -13.86 35.54
C PHE A 463 60.29 -14.78 35.25
N GLN A 464 59.96 -15.71 36.15
CA GLN A 464 58.77 -16.55 36.03
C GLN A 464 57.48 -15.74 36.02
N LEU A 465 57.34 -14.75 36.91
CA LEU A 465 56.19 -13.85 36.92
C LEU A 465 56.08 -13.04 35.61
N CYS A 466 57.20 -12.61 35.00
CA CYS A 466 57.19 -11.94 33.70
C CYS A 466 56.75 -12.86 32.56
N LEU A 467 57.14 -14.14 32.59
CA LEU A 467 56.70 -15.13 31.60
C LEU A 467 55.21 -15.42 31.73
N THR A 468 54.70 -15.60 32.95
CA THR A 468 53.27 -15.81 33.20
C THR A 468 52.45 -14.57 32.81
N LEU A 469 52.99 -13.37 33.03
CA LEU A 469 52.39 -12.12 32.54
C LEU A 469 52.35 -12.06 31.01
N LEU A 470 53.45 -12.43 30.34
CA LEU A 470 53.49 -12.47 28.88
C LEU A 470 52.51 -13.49 28.30
N GLN A 471 52.41 -14.68 28.92
CA GLN A 471 51.46 -15.72 28.52
C GLN A 471 50.02 -15.24 28.70
N SER A 472 49.67 -14.69 29.86
CA SER A 472 48.30 -14.18 30.11
C SER A 472 47.91 -13.02 29.19
N VAL A 473 48.83 -12.12 28.86
CA VAL A 473 48.58 -11.07 27.86
C VAL A 473 48.43 -11.65 26.45
N GLY A 474 49.21 -12.68 26.10
CA GLY A 474 49.08 -13.41 24.84
C GLY A 474 47.74 -14.14 24.71
N ASP A 475 47.30 -14.79 25.79
CA ASP A 475 46.01 -15.46 25.86
C ASP A 475 44.86 -14.45 25.72
N LEU A 476 44.92 -13.32 26.43
CA LEU A 476 43.96 -12.22 26.29
C LEU A 476 43.92 -11.68 24.85
N PHE A 477 45.08 -11.51 24.21
CA PHE A 477 45.15 -11.02 22.83
C PHE A 477 44.49 -11.99 21.83
N ASN A 478 44.69 -13.30 21.99
CA ASN A 478 44.05 -14.30 21.14
C ASN A 478 42.52 -14.28 21.33
N HIS A 479 42.05 -14.23 22.59
CA HIS A 479 40.62 -14.15 22.86
C HIS A 479 39.97 -12.87 22.35
N LEU A 480 40.67 -11.73 22.42
CA LEU A 480 40.20 -10.47 21.84
C LEU A 480 40.05 -10.57 20.32
N LYS A 481 40.97 -11.26 19.65
CA LYS A 481 40.91 -11.47 18.20
C LYS A 481 39.73 -12.35 17.80
N ASP A 482 39.47 -13.41 18.57
CA ASP A 482 38.32 -14.29 18.35
C ASP A 482 37.00 -13.50 18.53
N LEU A 483 36.90 -12.73 19.61
CA LEU A 483 35.74 -11.88 19.91
C LEU A 483 35.51 -10.79 18.84
N ASP A 484 36.56 -10.14 18.34
CA ASP A 484 36.47 -9.18 17.24
C ASP A 484 35.94 -9.82 15.95
N GLY A 485 36.38 -11.04 15.65
CA GLY A 485 35.87 -11.85 14.55
C GLY A 485 34.37 -12.16 14.68
N GLU A 486 33.94 -12.59 15.86
CA GLU A 486 32.53 -12.88 16.16
C GLU A 486 31.63 -11.63 16.10
N LEU A 487 32.09 -10.51 16.67
CA LEU A 487 31.40 -9.23 16.61
C LEU A 487 31.23 -8.74 15.17
N THR A 488 32.29 -8.83 14.36
CA THR A 488 32.26 -8.42 12.95
C THR A 488 31.29 -9.27 12.13
N GLN A 489 31.30 -10.60 12.33
CA GLN A 489 30.36 -11.51 11.66
C GLN A 489 28.92 -11.22 12.06
N SER A 490 28.66 -11.04 13.36
CA SER A 490 27.35 -10.67 13.88
C SER A 490 26.88 -9.33 13.30
N LEU A 491 27.77 -8.34 13.22
CA LEU A 491 27.44 -7.04 12.66
C LEU A 491 27.07 -7.14 11.18
N LEU A 492 27.82 -7.91 10.39
CA LEU A 492 27.55 -8.12 8.96
C LEU A 492 26.23 -8.86 8.70
N ILE A 493 25.87 -9.83 9.54
CA ILE A 493 24.59 -10.55 9.43
C ILE A 493 23.42 -9.60 9.70
N ASN A 494 23.46 -8.87 10.83
CA ASN A 494 22.39 -7.96 11.20
C ASN A 494 22.31 -6.73 10.27
N ALA A 495 23.45 -6.24 9.79
CA ALA A 495 23.52 -5.18 8.79
C ALA A 495 22.79 -5.55 7.49
N LYS A 496 22.91 -6.79 7.03
CA LYS A 496 22.17 -7.28 5.85
C LYS A 496 20.67 -7.30 6.11
N GLU A 497 20.25 -7.73 7.30
CA GLU A 497 18.84 -7.71 7.70
C GLU A 497 18.28 -6.29 7.82
N LEU A 498 19.09 -5.32 8.28
CA LEU A 498 18.73 -3.90 8.43
C LEU A 498 18.82 -3.07 7.13
N ILE A 499 19.54 -3.53 6.10
CA ILE A 499 19.56 -2.87 4.77
C ILE A 499 18.43 -3.42 3.88
N LEU A 500 18.18 -4.73 3.92
CA LEU A 500 17.12 -5.37 3.12
C LEU A 500 15.70 -4.92 3.54
N THR A 501 15.53 -4.27 4.69
CA THR A 501 14.27 -3.68 5.17
C THR A 501 13.83 -2.43 4.41
N VAL A 502 14.70 -1.84 3.58
CA VAL A 502 14.36 -0.68 2.74
C VAL A 502 13.61 -1.10 1.47
N ASP A 503 13.91 -2.26 0.90
CA ASP A 503 13.48 -2.64 -0.46
C ASP A 503 12.34 -3.68 -0.54
N GLU A 504 11.96 -4.36 0.55
CA GLU A 504 10.84 -5.31 0.53
C GLU A 504 9.81 -5.09 1.66
N LYS A 505 8.56 -5.43 1.33
CA LYS A 505 7.33 -5.40 2.15
C LYS A 505 7.45 -6.23 3.44
N LYS A 506 8.26 -5.80 4.40
CA LYS A 506 8.23 -6.29 5.78
C LYS A 506 7.43 -5.33 6.67
N ASP A 507 6.82 -5.91 7.72
CA ASP A 507 5.95 -5.21 8.65
C ASP A 507 6.62 -3.92 9.21
N PRO A 508 5.90 -2.78 9.21
CA PRO A 508 6.43 -1.50 9.72
C PRO A 508 6.93 -1.56 11.18
N PHE A 509 6.48 -2.55 11.95
CA PHE A 509 6.86 -2.80 13.34
C PHE A 509 8.26 -3.42 13.52
N ILE A 510 8.92 -3.85 12.44
CA ILE A 510 10.22 -4.56 12.48
C ILE A 510 11.35 -3.67 11.93
N ARG A 511 11.05 -2.43 11.49
CA ARG A 511 12.04 -1.48 10.97
C ARG A 511 12.80 -0.77 12.10
N TYR A 512 13.56 -1.54 12.88
CA TYR A 512 14.25 -1.06 14.08
C TYR A 512 15.26 0.07 13.81
N ASP A 513 15.81 0.13 12.59
CA ASP A 513 16.67 1.20 12.10
C ASP A 513 15.95 2.57 12.10
N LEU A 514 14.68 2.61 11.74
CA LEU A 514 13.84 3.82 11.74
C LEU A 514 13.19 4.07 13.11
N LEU A 515 12.95 3.01 13.89
CA LEU A 515 12.20 3.08 15.15
C LEU A 515 13.07 3.43 16.37
N LEU A 516 14.33 2.98 16.39
CA LEU A 516 15.19 3.05 17.57
C LEU A 516 16.32 4.07 17.46
N LEU A 517 16.75 4.42 16.23
CA LEU A 517 17.90 5.30 16.00
C LEU A 517 17.47 6.71 15.59
N SER A 518 18.13 7.71 16.17
CA SER A 518 18.12 9.07 15.64
C SER A 518 18.91 9.13 14.32
N THR A 519 18.69 10.19 13.54
CA THR A 519 19.42 10.42 12.27
C THR A 519 20.94 10.46 12.45
N SER A 520 21.45 10.84 13.64
CA SER A 520 22.87 10.78 13.96
C SER A 520 23.35 9.34 14.22
N GLY A 521 22.60 8.54 14.98
CA GLY A 521 22.93 7.14 15.26
C GLY A 521 22.88 6.25 14.00
N GLN A 522 21.95 6.54 13.07
CA GLN A 522 21.92 5.89 11.76
C GLN A 522 23.19 6.17 10.94
N ASN A 523 23.73 7.39 11.02
CA ASN A 523 24.96 7.74 10.31
C ASN A 523 26.21 7.09 10.93
N GLU A 524 26.26 6.96 12.26
CA GLU A 524 27.34 6.25 12.95
C GLU A 524 27.32 4.75 12.63
N LEU A 525 26.14 4.12 12.63
CA LEU A 525 25.99 2.73 12.22
C LEU A 525 26.40 2.52 10.76
N LYS A 526 25.98 3.40 9.84
CA LYS A 526 26.37 3.35 8.43
C LYS A 526 27.87 3.49 8.23
N LYS A 527 28.53 4.42 8.93
CA LYS A 527 29.99 4.58 8.87
C LYS A 527 30.71 3.32 9.37
N LEU A 528 30.22 2.71 10.44
CA LEU A 528 30.80 1.49 11.00
C LEU A 528 30.63 0.29 10.04
N MET A 529 29.50 0.23 9.35
CA MET A 529 29.26 -0.74 8.28
C MET A 529 30.18 -0.54 7.07
N GLU A 530 30.45 0.71 6.68
CA GLU A 530 31.41 1.00 5.60
C GLU A 530 32.84 0.61 5.99
N THR A 531 33.25 0.83 7.25
CA THR A 531 34.59 0.45 7.73
C THR A 531 34.79 -1.05 7.91
N THR A 532 33.72 -1.83 8.09
CA THR A 532 33.79 -3.30 8.27
C THR A 532 33.66 -4.09 6.96
N GLN A 533 33.27 -3.42 5.86
CA GLN A 533 33.21 -4.01 4.52
C GLN A 533 34.48 -3.79 3.68
N GLN A 534 35.31 -2.82 4.07
CA GLN A 534 36.66 -2.59 3.51
C GLN A 534 37.67 -3.54 4.13
#